data_AF-A0A7X8J8Q1-F1
#
_entry.id   AF-A0A7X8J8Q1-F1
#
_cell.length_a   1.000
_cell.length_b   1.000
_cell.length_c   1.000
_cell.angle_alpha   90.00
_cell.angle_beta   90.00
_cell.angle_gamma   90.00
#
_symmetry.space_group_name_H-M   'P 1'
#
loop_
_entity.id
_entity.type
_entity.pdbx_description
1 polymer ?
#
loop_
_entity_poly.entity_id
_entity_poly.type
_entity_poly.pdbx_seq_one_letter_code
_entity_poly.pdbx_strand_id
1 'polypeptide(L)'
;MNTVDFCRTQNWYPVLADYTFLTTFIKLKPEEVQALASGLQKGSIVNAVIERLRHPMDAIFGNCFVSVDMAAPTDTERFKGKRGAVHSPESAWRYLAESPKIRAAAANNEVANICIRPFRRMNQTREFRLFINDGKLSAMSQYWLLRHFRRLEGVKDEFWRKAEQFVKNISWRLPEKQLVMDIYCTSDDNILIVDLNPWGQCDPKLLHTWERDWETPTGIVLMPPPTTISGNVNVSF
;
A
#
# COMPACT_ATOMS: atom_id res chain seq x y z
N MET A 1 0.09 7.27 -21.04
CA MET A 1 0.75 6.96 -19.75
C MET A 1 0.87 5.45 -19.69
N ASN A 2 2.06 4.89 -19.44
CA ASN A 2 2.20 3.44 -19.30
C ASN A 2 1.72 2.98 -17.90
N THR A 3 1.45 1.68 -17.71
CA THR A 3 0.91 1.15 -16.45
C THR A 3 1.75 1.52 -15.22
N VAL A 4 3.08 1.44 -15.35
CA VAL A 4 4.02 1.76 -14.26
C VAL A 4 3.87 3.22 -13.84
N ASP A 5 3.82 4.14 -14.79
CA ASP A 5 3.65 5.56 -14.50
C ASP A 5 2.26 5.85 -13.92
N PHE A 6 1.20 5.18 -14.39
CA PHE A 6 -0.14 5.33 -13.79
C PHE A 6 -0.19 4.88 -12.33
N CYS A 7 0.54 3.83 -11.95
CA CYS A 7 0.59 3.33 -10.58
C CYS A 7 1.26 4.29 -9.58
N ARG A 8 1.90 5.37 -10.04
CA ARG A 8 2.37 6.44 -9.14
C ARG A 8 1.18 7.16 -8.49
N THR A 9 1.23 7.34 -7.17
CA THR A 9 0.14 7.91 -6.36
C THR A 9 -0.39 9.22 -6.92
N GLN A 10 0.48 10.15 -7.29
CA GLN A 10 0.07 11.44 -7.86
C GLN A 10 -0.64 11.34 -9.22
N ASN A 11 -0.46 10.23 -9.95
CA ASN A 11 -1.03 10.02 -11.27
C ASN A 11 -2.39 9.34 -11.20
N TRP A 12 -2.57 8.33 -10.35
CA TRP A 12 -3.88 7.69 -10.17
C TRP A 12 -4.81 8.44 -9.21
N TYR A 13 -4.27 9.21 -8.27
CA TYR A 13 -5.07 9.93 -7.27
C TYR A 13 -6.16 10.82 -7.89
N PRO A 14 -5.89 11.69 -8.89
CA PRO A 14 -6.93 12.53 -9.49
C PRO A 14 -8.08 11.74 -10.16
N VAL A 15 -7.83 10.50 -10.57
CA VAL A 15 -8.79 9.63 -11.25
C VAL A 15 -9.68 8.87 -10.25
N LEU A 16 -9.15 8.59 -9.07
CA LEU A 16 -9.75 7.70 -8.06
C LEU A 16 -9.89 8.36 -6.68
N ALA A 17 -9.84 9.70 -6.61
CA ALA A 17 -9.84 10.46 -5.36
C ALA A 17 -11.04 10.14 -4.46
N ASP A 18 -12.20 9.84 -5.05
CA ASP A 18 -13.44 9.47 -4.34
C ASP A 18 -13.33 8.16 -3.54
N TYR A 19 -12.33 7.34 -3.88
CA TYR A 19 -12.14 6.00 -3.33
C TYR A 19 -10.84 5.87 -2.55
N THR A 20 -10.24 6.96 -2.07
CA THR A 20 -8.99 6.88 -1.30
C THR A 20 -8.96 7.95 -0.20
N PHE A 21 -7.87 7.99 0.55
CA PHE A 21 -7.65 9.03 1.55
C PHE A 21 -7.33 10.35 0.86
N LEU A 22 -7.86 11.46 1.39
CA LEU A 22 -7.38 12.79 1.00
C LEU A 22 -5.85 12.81 1.08
N THR A 23 -5.19 13.14 -0.04
CA THR A 23 -3.74 13.05 -0.17
C THR A 23 -3.20 14.32 -0.78
N THR A 24 -2.16 14.87 -0.14
CA THR A 24 -1.41 16.03 -0.62
C THR A 24 -0.02 15.59 -1.06
N PHE A 25 0.55 16.31 -2.04
CA PHE A 25 1.83 15.96 -2.65
C PHE A 25 2.83 17.10 -2.50
N ILE A 26 4.07 16.74 -2.15
CA ILE A 26 5.21 17.66 -2.17
C ILE A 26 6.22 17.15 -3.19
N LYS A 27 6.39 17.91 -4.26
CA LYS A 27 7.37 17.61 -5.30
C LYS A 27 8.78 17.83 -4.77
N LEU A 28 9.66 16.86 -4.99
CA LEU A 28 11.07 16.94 -4.60
C LEU A 28 11.92 17.50 -5.73
N LYS A 29 12.94 18.27 -5.37
CA LYS A 29 14.02 18.69 -6.25
C LYS A 29 15.05 17.56 -6.40
N PRO A 30 15.85 17.53 -7.49
CA PRO A 30 16.85 16.48 -7.69
C PRO A 30 17.81 16.29 -6.51
N GLU A 31 18.29 17.38 -5.91
CA GLU A 31 19.18 17.33 -4.74
C GLU A 31 18.50 16.76 -3.48
N GLU A 32 17.19 16.91 -3.37
CA GLU A 32 16.39 16.37 -2.26
C GLU A 32 16.13 14.88 -2.46
N VAL A 33 15.94 14.42 -3.70
CA VAL A 33 15.88 13.00 -4.04
C VAL A 33 17.23 12.34 -3.76
N GLN A 34 18.34 12.98 -4.09
CA GLN A 34 19.68 12.50 -3.74
C GLN A 34 19.91 12.45 -2.22
N ALA A 35 19.46 13.48 -1.49
CA ALA A 35 19.47 13.48 -0.03
C ALA A 35 18.66 12.32 0.55
N LEU A 36 17.48 12.03 -0.02
CA LEU A 36 16.65 10.90 0.38
C LEU A 36 17.35 9.57 0.08
N ALA A 37 17.92 9.38 -1.11
CA ALA A 37 18.64 8.16 -1.51
C ALA A 37 19.83 7.85 -0.57
N SER A 38 20.59 8.89 -0.18
CA SER A 38 21.69 8.75 0.77
C SER A 38 21.25 8.53 2.22
N GLY A 39 19.95 8.70 2.53
CA GLY A 39 19.41 8.63 3.89
C GLY A 39 19.79 9.83 4.75
N LEU A 40 20.07 10.98 4.13
CA LEU A 40 20.47 12.20 4.83
C LEU A 40 19.33 12.70 5.72
N GLN A 41 19.61 12.86 7.02
CA GLN A 41 18.58 13.23 8.00
C GLN A 41 18.59 14.70 8.42
N LYS A 42 19.65 15.44 8.09
CA LYS A 42 19.86 16.83 8.53
C LYS A 42 20.62 17.61 7.45
N GLY A 43 20.60 18.94 7.55
CA GLY A 43 21.28 19.84 6.63
C GLY A 43 20.31 20.79 5.92
N SER A 44 20.84 21.76 5.19
CA SER A 44 20.03 22.79 4.52
C SER A 44 19.02 22.20 3.52
N ILE A 45 19.43 21.19 2.74
CA ILE A 45 18.55 20.49 1.78
C ILE A 45 17.36 19.85 2.51
N VAL A 46 17.63 19.11 3.59
CA VAL A 46 16.60 18.45 4.39
C VAL A 46 15.67 19.47 5.06
N ASN A 47 16.24 20.56 5.61
CA ASN A 47 15.47 21.63 6.24
C ASN A 47 14.50 22.28 5.23
N ALA A 48 14.92 22.48 3.97
CA ALA A 48 14.05 23.04 2.94
C ALA A 48 12.85 22.14 2.59
N VAL A 49 13.00 20.82 2.65
CA VAL A 49 11.87 19.88 2.51
C VAL A 49 10.97 19.93 3.74
N ILE A 50 11.56 19.89 4.94
CA ILE A 50 10.84 19.95 6.21
C ILE A 50 9.94 21.20 6.29
N GLU A 51 10.43 22.38 5.89
CA GLU A 51 9.62 23.60 5.87
C GLU A 51 8.43 23.48 4.91
N ARG A 52 8.61 22.86 3.73
CA ARG A 52 7.50 22.64 2.78
C ARG A 52 6.50 21.58 3.23
N LEU A 53 6.89 20.68 4.12
CA LEU A 53 6.00 19.69 4.73
C LEU A 53 5.09 20.29 5.83
N ARG A 54 5.47 21.43 6.44
CA ARG A 54 4.72 22.04 7.56
C ARG A 54 3.26 22.27 7.21
N HIS A 55 3.00 23.12 6.22
CA HIS A 55 1.62 23.52 5.90
C HIS A 55 0.71 22.34 5.50
N PRO A 56 1.11 21.41 4.60
CA PRO A 56 0.30 20.23 4.29
C PRO A 56 0.01 19.33 5.49
N MET A 57 0.97 19.16 6.41
CA MET A 57 0.78 18.33 7.58
C MET A 57 -0.09 19.02 8.64
N ASP A 58 0.07 20.33 8.83
CA ASP A 58 -0.75 21.12 9.76
C ASP A 58 -2.23 21.17 9.33
N ALA A 59 -2.50 21.06 8.03
CA ALA A 59 -3.86 20.97 7.49
C ALA A 59 -4.56 19.62 7.80
N ILE A 60 -3.80 18.60 8.21
CA ILE A 60 -4.34 17.28 8.55
C ILE A 60 -4.55 17.17 10.05
N PHE A 61 -5.78 16.91 10.48
CA PHE A 61 -6.07 16.69 11.89
C PHE A 61 -5.44 15.37 12.38
N GLY A 62 -4.51 15.49 13.33
CA GLY A 62 -3.84 14.36 13.99
C GLY A 62 -2.59 13.87 13.27
N ASN A 63 -2.28 12.59 13.41
CA ASN A 63 -1.10 12.00 12.78
C ASN A 63 -1.28 11.88 11.26
N CYS A 64 -0.16 11.96 10.54
CA CYS A 64 -0.07 11.68 9.11
C CYS A 64 0.57 10.31 8.86
N PHE A 65 0.38 9.81 7.64
CA PHE A 65 1.18 8.76 7.03
C PHE A 65 1.83 9.33 5.78
N VAL A 66 3.13 9.07 5.61
CA VAL A 66 3.87 9.53 4.42
C VAL A 66 4.45 8.37 3.64
N SER A 67 4.45 8.52 2.32
CA SER A 67 5.03 7.60 1.35
C SER A 67 5.68 8.39 0.21
N VAL A 68 6.32 7.70 -0.72
CA VAL A 68 6.71 8.25 -2.03
C VAL A 68 5.78 7.68 -3.12
N ASP A 69 6.02 8.08 -4.37
CA ASP A 69 5.23 7.77 -5.56
C ASP A 69 4.57 6.38 -5.57
N MET A 70 5.36 5.31 -5.36
CA MET A 70 4.91 3.90 -5.45
C MET A 70 5.33 3.06 -4.24
N ALA A 71 5.81 3.69 -3.16
CA ALA A 71 6.36 2.94 -2.04
C ALA A 71 6.08 3.62 -0.70
N ALA A 72 5.57 2.83 0.24
CA ALA A 72 5.51 3.19 1.65
C ALA A 72 6.72 2.65 2.43
N PRO A 73 7.19 3.33 3.50
CA PRO A 73 8.34 2.91 4.31
C PRO A 73 7.96 1.84 5.34
N THR A 74 7.44 0.71 4.85
CA THR A 74 6.89 -0.38 5.68
C THR A 74 7.96 -1.26 6.34
N ASP A 75 9.22 -1.05 5.98
CA ASP A 75 10.42 -1.79 6.40
C ASP A 75 11.15 -1.14 7.59
N THR A 76 10.64 -0.04 8.14
CA THR A 76 11.26 0.69 9.26
C THR A 76 10.74 0.26 10.63
N GLU A 77 11.52 0.55 11.69
CA GLU A 77 11.09 0.37 13.09
C GLU A 77 9.87 1.22 13.45
N ARG A 78 9.73 2.41 12.85
CA ARG A 78 8.51 3.22 13.03
C ARG A 78 7.28 2.51 12.48
N PHE A 79 7.38 1.81 11.35
CA PHE A 79 6.25 1.03 10.85
C PHE A 79 5.90 -0.13 11.78
N LYS A 80 6.91 -0.87 12.26
CA LYS A 80 6.70 -1.98 13.21
C LYS A 80 6.04 -1.50 14.51
N GLY A 81 6.58 -0.44 15.13
CA GLY A 81 6.12 0.04 16.44
C GLY A 81 4.90 0.96 16.40
N LYS A 82 4.77 1.81 15.37
CA LYS A 82 3.75 2.88 15.28
C LYS A 82 2.90 2.82 14.01
N ARG A 83 2.99 1.74 13.21
CA ARG A 83 2.27 1.57 11.94
C ARG A 83 2.53 2.70 10.93
N GLY A 84 3.66 3.39 11.06
CA GLY A 84 4.06 4.48 10.17
C GLY A 84 3.47 5.84 10.53
N ALA A 85 2.81 5.97 11.69
CA ALA A 85 2.31 7.26 12.15
C ALA A 85 3.46 8.26 12.38
N VAL A 86 3.33 9.44 11.76
CA VAL A 86 4.22 10.60 11.93
C VAL A 86 3.41 11.80 12.39
N HIS A 87 4.00 12.64 13.25
CA HIS A 87 3.32 13.76 13.92
C HIS A 87 3.96 15.11 13.63
N SER A 88 5.10 15.12 12.94
CA SER A 88 5.80 16.34 12.54
C SER A 88 6.52 16.15 11.21
N PRO A 89 6.79 17.22 10.46
CA PRO A 89 7.63 17.22 9.27
C PRO A 89 8.98 16.54 9.45
N GLU A 90 9.65 16.77 10.58
CA GLU A 90 10.94 16.16 10.92
C GLU A 90 10.79 14.64 11.07
N SER A 91 9.72 14.18 11.72
CA SER A 91 9.43 12.76 11.87
C SER A 91 9.02 12.10 10.55
N ALA A 92 8.37 12.85 9.65
CA ALA A 92 7.99 12.41 8.30
C ALA A 92 9.22 12.21 7.42
N TRP A 93 10.11 13.21 7.34
CA TRP A 93 11.36 13.08 6.59
C TRP A 93 12.21 11.93 7.13
N ARG A 94 12.39 11.85 8.45
CA ARG A 94 13.15 10.76 9.08
C ARG A 94 12.55 9.38 8.75
N TYR A 95 11.23 9.25 8.79
CA TYR A 95 10.55 8.00 8.46
C TYR A 95 10.82 7.54 7.02
N LEU A 96 10.85 8.48 6.07
CA LEU A 96 11.19 8.20 4.66
C LEU A 96 12.69 7.87 4.52
N ALA A 97 13.57 8.70 5.09
CA ALA A 97 15.02 8.56 4.98
C ALA A 97 15.60 7.34 5.71
N GLU A 98 14.92 6.82 6.73
CA GLU A 98 15.32 5.60 7.45
C GLU A 98 14.97 4.32 6.69
N SER A 99 14.11 4.36 5.68
CA SER A 99 13.66 3.17 4.95
C SER A 99 14.65 2.77 3.84
N PRO A 100 15.28 1.59 3.93
CA PRO A 100 16.06 1.05 2.82
C PRO A 100 15.27 0.98 1.51
N LYS A 101 14.00 0.58 1.55
CA LYS A 101 13.13 0.52 0.36
C LYS A 101 12.95 1.90 -0.29
N ILE A 102 12.66 2.93 0.48
CA ILE A 102 12.48 4.29 -0.05
C ILE A 102 13.79 4.84 -0.61
N ARG A 103 14.91 4.60 0.07
CA ARG A 103 16.24 5.01 -0.40
C ARG A 103 16.60 4.36 -1.73
N ALA A 104 16.31 3.06 -1.88
CA ALA A 104 16.53 2.34 -3.13
C ALA A 104 15.67 2.92 -4.28
N ALA A 105 14.38 3.16 -4.03
CA ALA A 105 13.50 3.80 -5.00
C ALA A 105 14.02 5.20 -5.42
N ALA A 106 14.49 5.99 -4.47
CA ALA A 106 15.07 7.30 -4.75
C ALA A 106 16.36 7.19 -5.59
N ALA A 107 17.24 6.23 -5.27
CA ALA A 107 18.45 5.97 -6.05
C ALA A 107 18.15 5.51 -7.49
N ASN A 108 17.04 4.82 -7.71
CA ASN A 108 16.57 4.36 -9.02
C ASN A 108 15.80 5.43 -9.81
N ASN A 109 15.69 6.67 -9.31
CA ASN A 109 14.87 7.74 -9.90
C ASN A 109 13.36 7.40 -9.97
N GLU A 110 12.89 6.57 -9.06
CA GLU A 110 11.47 6.20 -8.96
C GLU A 110 10.68 7.20 -8.10
N VAL A 111 11.37 8.13 -7.43
CA VAL A 111 10.78 9.13 -6.52
C VAL A 111 10.77 10.52 -7.14
N ALA A 112 9.60 11.14 -7.17
CA ALA A 112 9.40 12.54 -7.54
C ALA A 112 8.60 13.32 -6.47
N ASN A 113 7.78 12.65 -5.67
CA ASN A 113 6.91 13.29 -4.69
C ASN A 113 6.94 12.58 -3.34
N ILE A 114 6.79 13.36 -2.27
CA ILE A 114 6.29 12.86 -0.98
C ILE A 114 4.77 12.94 -1.02
N CYS A 115 4.11 11.84 -0.71
CA CYS A 115 2.66 11.74 -0.57
C CYS A 115 2.31 11.78 0.91
N ILE A 116 1.35 12.63 1.29
CA ILE A 116 0.95 12.88 2.68
C ILE A 116 -0.55 12.65 2.80
N ARG A 117 -0.96 11.76 3.69
CA ARG A 117 -2.38 11.49 3.98
C ARG A 117 -2.64 11.38 5.47
N PRO A 118 -3.89 11.56 5.93
CA PRO A 118 -4.27 11.28 7.31
C PRO A 118 -3.91 9.86 7.71
N PHE A 119 -3.27 9.71 8.87
CA PHE A 119 -3.05 8.39 9.45
C PHE A 119 -4.37 7.79 9.90
N ARG A 120 -4.58 6.53 9.54
CA ARG A 120 -5.71 5.72 9.99
C ARG A 120 -5.20 4.36 10.42
N ARG A 121 -5.63 3.92 11.61
CA ARG A 121 -5.33 2.58 12.10
C ARG A 121 -6.27 1.60 11.41
N MET A 122 -5.76 0.92 10.39
CA MET A 122 -6.52 -0.07 9.63
C MET A 122 -6.55 -1.42 10.36
N ASN A 123 -7.71 -2.07 10.34
CA ASN A 123 -7.86 -3.43 10.85
C ASN A 123 -7.35 -4.41 9.79
N GLN A 124 -6.33 -5.20 10.15
CA GLN A 124 -5.64 -6.11 9.24
C GLN A 124 -6.55 -7.13 8.54
N THR A 125 -7.71 -7.47 9.11
CA THR A 125 -8.66 -8.41 8.48
C THR A 125 -9.58 -7.75 7.45
N ARG A 126 -9.38 -6.46 7.17
CA ARG A 126 -10.16 -5.70 6.19
C ARG A 126 -9.26 -5.18 5.06
N GLU A 127 -7.99 -5.58 5.05
CA GLU A 127 -7.03 -5.22 4.01
C GLU A 127 -6.84 -6.41 3.06
N PHE A 128 -6.98 -6.13 1.76
CA PHE A 128 -6.90 -7.13 0.70
C PHE A 128 -6.13 -6.60 -0.49
N ARG A 129 -5.51 -7.52 -1.24
CA ARG A 129 -4.90 -7.26 -2.54
C ARG A 129 -5.80 -7.82 -3.63
N LEU A 130 -6.17 -6.99 -4.58
CA LEU A 130 -6.99 -7.34 -5.74
C LEU A 130 -6.07 -7.49 -6.95
N PHE A 131 -6.36 -8.51 -7.76
CA PHE A 131 -5.68 -8.77 -9.02
C PHE A 131 -6.70 -8.56 -10.13
N ILE A 132 -6.53 -7.46 -10.87
CA ILE A 132 -7.42 -7.05 -11.94
C ILE A 132 -6.78 -7.46 -13.26
N ASN A 133 -7.46 -8.31 -14.03
CA ASN A 133 -7.07 -8.71 -15.37
C ASN A 133 -8.24 -8.46 -16.33
N ASP A 134 -7.96 -7.98 -17.53
CA ASP A 134 -8.97 -7.55 -18.51
C ASP A 134 -10.07 -6.62 -17.92
N GLY A 135 -9.69 -5.76 -16.96
CA GLY A 135 -10.59 -4.82 -16.29
C GLY A 135 -11.60 -5.47 -15.34
N LYS A 136 -11.43 -6.75 -15.03
CA LYS A 136 -12.28 -7.56 -14.15
C LYS A 136 -11.46 -8.06 -12.97
N LEU A 137 -12.15 -8.35 -11.86
CA LEU A 137 -11.50 -8.94 -10.69
C LEU A 137 -11.27 -10.44 -10.94
N SER A 138 -9.99 -10.83 -11.05
CA SER A 138 -9.62 -12.23 -11.29
C SER A 138 -9.25 -12.97 -10.01
N ALA A 139 -8.67 -12.28 -9.04
CA ALA A 139 -8.38 -12.87 -7.73
C ALA A 139 -8.30 -11.81 -6.65
N MET A 140 -8.40 -12.26 -5.41
CA MET A 140 -8.26 -11.43 -4.22
C MET A 140 -7.49 -12.20 -3.16
N SER A 141 -6.58 -11.54 -2.46
CA SER A 141 -5.78 -12.16 -1.39
C SER A 141 -5.88 -11.36 -0.11
N GLN A 142 -5.94 -12.04 1.03
CA GLN A 142 -5.71 -11.42 2.33
C GLN A 142 -4.35 -10.70 2.32
N TYR A 143 -4.29 -9.42 2.71
CA TYR A 143 -3.04 -8.65 2.62
C TYR A 143 -2.02 -9.06 3.70
N TRP A 144 -2.49 -9.28 4.93
CA TRP A 144 -1.65 -9.58 6.09
C TRP A 144 -1.51 -11.07 6.35
N LEU A 145 -0.34 -11.64 6.08
CA LEU A 145 -0.13 -13.10 6.08
C LEU A 145 0.29 -13.70 7.44
N LEU A 146 0.16 -12.95 8.53
CA LEU A 146 0.67 -13.34 9.85
C LEU A 146 -0.06 -14.53 10.47
N ARG A 147 -1.35 -14.70 10.17
CA ARG A 147 -2.18 -15.78 10.71
C ARG A 147 -3.46 -16.00 9.90
N HIS A 148 -4.06 -17.16 10.11
CA HIS A 148 -5.44 -17.42 9.74
C HIS A 148 -6.40 -16.57 10.58
N PHE A 149 -7.33 -15.89 9.92
CA PHE A 149 -8.43 -15.18 10.57
C PHE A 149 -9.73 -15.92 10.33
N ARG A 150 -10.08 -16.86 11.20
CA ARG A 150 -11.29 -17.69 11.09
C ARG A 150 -12.57 -16.93 10.76
N ARG A 151 -12.71 -15.70 11.27
CA ARG A 151 -13.88 -14.86 10.99
C ARG A 151 -14.06 -14.47 9.52
N LEU A 152 -12.99 -14.51 8.72
CA LEU A 152 -13.05 -14.16 7.30
C LEU A 152 -13.68 -15.24 6.45
N GLU A 153 -13.60 -16.51 6.86
CA GLU A 153 -14.20 -17.62 6.10
C GLU A 153 -15.71 -17.45 5.91
N GLY A 154 -16.40 -16.96 6.94
CA GLY A 154 -17.86 -16.77 6.91
C GLY A 154 -18.32 -15.55 6.10
N VAL A 155 -17.42 -14.65 5.71
CA VAL A 155 -17.75 -13.38 5.02
C VAL A 155 -16.94 -13.17 3.73
N LYS A 156 -16.19 -14.18 3.28
CA LYS A 156 -15.30 -14.04 2.12
C LYS A 156 -16.07 -13.77 0.83
N ASP A 157 -17.21 -14.44 0.62
CA ASP A 157 -18.00 -14.26 -0.60
C ASP A 157 -18.65 -12.87 -0.65
N GLU A 158 -18.97 -12.30 0.51
CA GLU A 158 -19.46 -10.93 0.63
C GLU A 158 -18.37 -9.92 0.24
N PHE A 159 -17.16 -10.08 0.78
CA PHE A 159 -16.02 -9.24 0.39
C PHE A 159 -15.69 -9.38 -1.10
N TRP A 160 -15.79 -10.59 -1.66
CA TRP A 160 -15.56 -10.83 -3.08
C TRP A 160 -16.55 -10.05 -3.93
N ARG A 161 -17.85 -10.26 -3.70
CA ARG A 161 -18.92 -9.58 -4.47
C ARG A 161 -18.79 -8.07 -4.41
N LYS A 162 -18.43 -7.55 -3.25
CA LYS A 162 -18.22 -6.13 -3.03
C LYS A 162 -17.02 -5.60 -3.82
N ALA A 163 -15.89 -6.31 -3.77
CA ALA A 163 -14.69 -5.97 -4.54
C ALA A 163 -14.94 -6.07 -6.06
N GLU A 164 -15.67 -7.10 -6.51
CA GLU A 164 -16.04 -7.30 -7.91
C GLU A 164 -16.91 -6.13 -8.42
N GLN A 165 -17.96 -5.77 -7.66
CA GLN A 165 -18.81 -4.63 -8.01
C GLN A 165 -18.03 -3.32 -8.01
N PHE A 166 -17.12 -3.14 -7.06
CA PHE A 166 -16.24 -1.98 -7.01
C PHE A 166 -15.34 -1.89 -8.24
N VAL A 167 -14.64 -2.97 -8.61
CA VAL A 167 -13.80 -3.03 -9.80
C VAL A 167 -14.60 -2.73 -11.05
N LYS A 168 -15.80 -3.32 -11.20
CA LYS A 168 -16.70 -3.03 -12.32
C LYS A 168 -17.02 -1.54 -12.44
N ASN A 169 -17.32 -0.88 -11.31
CA ASN A 169 -17.66 0.54 -11.27
C ASN A 169 -16.51 1.49 -11.62
N ILE A 170 -15.27 1.12 -11.29
CA ILE A 170 -14.09 1.96 -11.55
C ILE A 170 -13.35 1.59 -12.84
N SER A 171 -13.63 0.43 -13.43
CA SER A 171 -12.89 -0.14 -14.56
C SER A 171 -12.74 0.80 -15.76
N TRP A 172 -13.75 1.64 -16.04
CA TRP A 172 -13.73 2.61 -17.13
C TRP A 172 -12.81 3.80 -16.87
N ARG A 173 -12.46 4.07 -15.60
CA ARG A 173 -11.51 5.14 -15.20
C ARG A 173 -10.06 4.69 -15.30
N LEU A 174 -9.81 3.38 -15.29
CA LEU A 174 -8.45 2.84 -15.32
C LEU A 174 -7.91 2.88 -16.76
N PRO A 175 -6.74 3.48 -17.01
CA PRO A 175 -6.13 3.52 -18.35
C PRO A 175 -5.69 2.12 -18.80
N GLU A 176 -5.41 1.25 -17.85
CA GLU A 176 -4.93 -0.11 -18.07
C GLU A 176 -5.89 -1.12 -17.47
N LYS A 177 -6.04 -2.24 -18.17
CA LYS A 177 -6.96 -3.33 -17.79
C LYS A 177 -6.28 -4.42 -16.96
N GLN A 178 -4.97 -4.31 -16.74
CA GLN A 178 -4.21 -5.22 -15.90
C GLN A 178 -3.42 -4.45 -14.83
N LEU A 179 -3.77 -4.63 -13.56
CA LEU A 179 -3.05 -4.03 -12.43
C LEU A 179 -3.36 -4.72 -11.11
N VAL A 180 -2.59 -4.40 -10.09
CA VAL A 180 -2.82 -4.83 -8.71
C VAL A 180 -3.28 -3.65 -7.88
N MET A 181 -4.27 -3.88 -7.03
CA MET A 181 -4.84 -2.84 -6.18
C MET A 181 -4.92 -3.32 -4.73
N ASP A 182 -4.26 -2.62 -3.83
CA ASP A 182 -4.42 -2.84 -2.40
C ASP A 182 -5.58 -1.99 -1.90
N ILE A 183 -6.52 -2.61 -1.18
CA ILE A 183 -7.71 -1.95 -0.66
C ILE A 183 -7.87 -2.17 0.84
N TYR A 184 -8.67 -1.30 1.45
CA TYR A 184 -9.23 -1.43 2.77
C TYR A 184 -10.76 -1.34 2.74
N CYS A 185 -11.43 -2.35 3.30
CA CYS A 185 -12.88 -2.38 3.46
C CYS A 185 -13.28 -1.76 4.81
N THR A 186 -13.85 -0.56 4.80
CA THR A 186 -14.23 0.18 6.00
C THR A 186 -15.42 -0.46 6.73
N SER A 187 -15.65 -0.08 7.99
CA SER A 187 -16.72 -0.63 8.83
C SER A 187 -18.13 -0.25 8.39
N ASP A 188 -18.28 0.87 7.70
CA ASP A 188 -19.49 1.38 7.04
C ASP A 188 -19.63 0.89 5.59
N ASP A 189 -18.91 -0.17 5.26
CA ASP A 189 -18.96 -0.85 3.99
C ASP A 189 -18.52 -0.06 2.74
N ASN A 190 -17.67 0.94 2.89
CA ASN A 190 -16.95 1.54 1.78
C ASN A 190 -15.64 0.78 1.46
N ILE A 191 -15.11 0.99 0.25
CA ILE A 191 -13.78 0.52 -0.17
C ILE A 191 -12.88 1.74 -0.35
N LEU A 192 -11.72 1.70 0.31
CA LEU A 192 -10.64 2.66 0.13
C LEU A 192 -9.46 1.99 -0.57
N ILE A 193 -9.01 2.54 -1.68
CA ILE A 193 -7.76 2.23 -2.35
C ILE A 193 -6.63 2.72 -1.47
N VAL A 194 -5.73 1.80 -1.13
CA VAL A 194 -4.54 2.05 -0.33
C VAL A 194 -3.32 2.26 -1.24
N ASP A 195 -3.21 1.45 -2.30
CA ASP A 195 -2.07 1.48 -3.22
C ASP A 195 -2.40 0.84 -4.57
N LEU A 196 -1.72 1.27 -5.64
CA LEU A 196 -1.77 0.62 -6.96
C LEU A 196 -0.38 0.13 -7.34
N ASN A 197 -0.30 -1.10 -7.84
CA ASN A 197 0.96 -1.73 -8.22
C ASN A 197 0.86 -2.24 -9.68
N PRO A 198 1.94 -2.13 -10.47
CA PRO A 198 1.95 -2.67 -11.83
C PRO A 198 1.82 -4.20 -11.81
N TRP A 199 1.15 -4.73 -12.82
CA TRP A 199 0.98 -6.18 -12.98
C TRP A 199 2.34 -6.89 -13.06
N GLY A 200 2.50 -8.00 -12.33
CA GLY A 200 3.74 -8.78 -12.34
C GLY A 200 4.93 -8.20 -11.57
N GLN A 201 4.82 -6.97 -11.04
CA GLN A 201 5.96 -6.26 -10.42
C GLN A 201 5.87 -6.18 -8.89
N CYS A 202 4.94 -6.92 -8.28
CA CYS A 202 4.82 -7.02 -6.84
C CYS A 202 4.66 -8.47 -6.38
N ASP A 203 4.84 -8.69 -5.09
CA ASP A 203 4.58 -9.99 -4.45
C ASP A 203 3.13 -10.46 -4.70
N PRO A 204 2.91 -11.67 -5.24
CA PRO A 204 1.56 -12.19 -5.52
C PRO A 204 0.82 -12.69 -4.26
N LYS A 205 1.38 -12.48 -3.06
CA LYS A 205 0.81 -12.89 -1.77
C LYS A 205 0.47 -14.39 -1.78
N LEU A 206 -0.75 -14.74 -1.38
CA LEU A 206 -1.21 -16.13 -1.29
C LEU A 206 -1.50 -16.77 -2.64
N LEU A 207 -1.35 -16.04 -3.75
CA LEU A 207 -1.38 -16.64 -5.08
C LEU A 207 -0.06 -17.32 -5.44
N HIS A 208 1.02 -17.04 -4.70
CA HIS A 208 2.37 -17.62 -4.79
C HIS A 208 3.13 -17.41 -6.11
N THR A 209 2.46 -17.40 -7.24
CA THR A 209 3.03 -17.23 -8.58
C THR A 209 2.16 -16.35 -9.46
N TRP A 210 2.80 -15.66 -10.40
CA TRP A 210 2.17 -14.92 -11.49
C TRP A 210 1.81 -15.82 -12.68
N GLU A 211 2.46 -16.98 -12.80
CA GLU A 211 2.23 -17.97 -13.86
C GLU A 211 1.01 -18.83 -13.52
N ARG A 212 -0.17 -18.32 -13.85
CA ARG A 212 -1.45 -18.99 -13.61
C ARG A 212 -2.52 -18.51 -14.60
N ASP A 213 -3.66 -19.20 -14.62
CA ASP A 213 -4.85 -18.72 -15.30
C ASP A 213 -5.45 -17.52 -14.55
N TRP A 214 -5.59 -16.40 -15.25
CA TRP A 214 -6.19 -15.16 -14.77
C TRP A 214 -7.55 -14.86 -15.42
N GLU A 215 -8.00 -15.68 -16.36
CA GLU A 215 -9.32 -15.56 -17.00
C GLU A 215 -10.41 -16.14 -16.12
N THR A 216 -10.13 -17.23 -15.42
CA THR A 216 -11.07 -17.85 -14.47
C THR A 216 -10.93 -17.21 -13.08
N PRO A 217 -11.98 -16.60 -12.52
CA PRO A 217 -11.89 -15.98 -11.20
C PRO A 217 -11.59 -17.00 -10.10
N THR A 218 -10.52 -16.76 -9.32
CA THR A 218 -10.11 -17.63 -8.21
C THR A 218 -10.91 -17.37 -6.92
N GLY A 219 -11.55 -16.21 -6.80
CA GLY A 219 -12.17 -15.78 -5.54
C GLY A 219 -11.16 -15.20 -4.54
N ILE A 220 -11.49 -15.26 -3.25
CA ILE A 220 -10.60 -14.82 -2.17
C ILE A 220 -9.73 -15.98 -1.67
N VAL A 221 -8.41 -15.76 -1.64
CA VAL A 221 -7.45 -16.64 -0.97
C VAL A 221 -7.11 -16.09 0.41
N LEU A 222 -7.39 -16.88 1.43
CA LEU A 222 -7.13 -16.58 2.84
C LEU A 222 -6.00 -17.44 3.39
N MET A 223 -5.33 -16.98 4.45
CA MET A 223 -4.33 -17.79 5.14
C MET A 223 -4.96 -19.09 5.66
N PRO A 224 -4.43 -20.28 5.35
CA PRO A 224 -5.04 -21.53 5.78
C PRO A 224 -4.96 -21.68 7.31
N PRO A 225 -5.91 -22.42 7.92
CA PRO A 225 -5.85 -22.73 9.34
C PRO A 225 -4.52 -23.44 9.68
N PRO A 226 -3.94 -23.19 10.87
CA PRO A 226 -2.71 -23.86 11.27
C PRO A 226 -2.92 -25.38 11.32
N THR A 227 -2.01 -26.12 10.70
CA THR A 227 -2.00 -27.58 10.78
C THR A 227 -1.69 -27.99 12.22
N THR A 228 -2.63 -28.66 12.87
CA THR A 228 -2.38 -29.23 14.20
C THR A 228 -1.65 -30.56 14.00
N ILE A 229 -0.38 -30.64 14.40
CA ILE A 229 0.34 -31.90 14.46
C ILE A 229 0.00 -32.56 15.80
N SER A 230 -0.80 -33.62 15.77
CA SER A 230 -1.07 -34.47 16.94
C SER A 230 -0.29 -35.78 16.81
N GLY A 231 0.58 -36.05 17.79
CA GLY A 231 1.38 -37.27 17.92
C GLY A 231 2.26 -37.20 19.17
N ASN A 232 2.77 -38.34 19.65
CA ASN A 232 3.73 -38.36 20.76
C ASN A 232 5.03 -37.69 20.32
N VAL A 233 5.19 -36.41 20.63
CA VAL A 233 6.46 -35.69 20.45
C VAL A 233 7.39 -36.15 21.58
N ASN A 234 8.15 -37.22 21.34
CA ASN A 234 9.26 -37.59 22.20
C ASN A 234 10.37 -36.54 22.01
N VAL A 235 10.40 -35.53 22.87
CA VAL A 235 11.55 -34.63 22.99
C VAL A 235 12.56 -35.31 23.90
N SER A 236 13.58 -35.94 23.33
CA SER A 236 14.76 -36.37 24.08
C SER A 236 15.67 -35.17 24.32
N PHE A 237 15.93 -34.88 25.60
CA PHE A 237 16.93 -33.92 26.06
C PHE A 237 18.33 -34.55 26.09
#